data_AF-A0A7V2PE17-F1
#
_entry.id   AF-A0A7V2PE17-F1
#
_cell.length_a   1.000
_cell.length_b   1.000
_cell.length_c   1.000
_cell.angle_alpha   90.00
_cell.angle_beta   90.00
_cell.angle_gamma   90.00
#
_symmetry.space_group_name_H-M   'P 1'
#
loop_
_entity.id
_entity.type
_entity.pdbx_description
1 polymer ?
#
loop_
_entity_poly.entity_id
_entity_poly.type
_entity_poly.pdbx_seq_one_letter_code
_entity_poly.pdbx_strand_id
1 'polypeptide(L)'
;MNGTRPLSVVLSLAAVLVVFLLVVWIGPSFNESLQLDETALIRFVFVGVGLLAVFVVYWFTRDNAAWEVGTREVVYMAIGAALYAVFSYLFNGTVFVVPSVSQVALRPAIAIPMFFGYAFGPVVGFFSGAVGNMFGDALTGFGLYPQWSVANGLVGMISGMIALYVDKKRAMDAVLYISAALAAVTTLIWILNPTLENLMFFDVDAGIFGDAAISTFAGLSAVVGFVLVVLIRLIFRENIDLAAAVTWAMLGNFIGIGFASISDIWVNGYSPSVAIVGEFLPAAGPNMIFAAILVPILIGAYNALQRQIGR
;
A
#
# COMPACT_ATOMS: atom_id res chain seq x y z
N MET A 1 10.66 19.91 -26.43
CA MET A 1 9.45 19.07 -26.30
C MET A 1 9.28 18.71 -24.83
N ASN A 2 8.48 19.45 -24.05
CA ASN A 2 8.34 19.22 -22.58
C ASN A 2 6.94 19.59 -22.02
N GLY A 3 5.94 19.82 -22.88
CA GLY A 3 4.64 20.38 -22.45
C GLY A 3 3.57 19.36 -22.02
N THR A 4 3.72 18.07 -22.31
CA THR A 4 2.63 17.07 -22.15
C THR A 4 2.67 16.28 -20.84
N ARG A 5 3.86 16.08 -20.25
CA ARG A 5 4.04 15.38 -18.97
C ARG A 5 3.26 15.98 -17.78
N PRO A 6 3.21 17.30 -17.57
CA PRO A 6 2.42 17.86 -16.46
C PRO A 6 0.93 17.59 -16.61
N LEU A 7 0.41 17.62 -17.84
CA LEU A 7 -0.99 17.35 -18.08
C LEU A 7 -1.32 15.88 -17.82
N SER A 8 -0.48 14.94 -18.27
CA SER A 8 -0.79 13.51 -18.16
C SER A 8 -0.82 13.01 -16.71
N VAL A 9 0.10 13.46 -15.85
CA VAL A 9 0.08 13.11 -14.42
C VAL A 9 -1.14 13.70 -13.72
N VAL A 10 -1.45 14.97 -13.98
CA VAL A 10 -2.66 15.62 -13.42
C VAL A 10 -3.93 14.90 -13.85
N LEU A 11 -4.02 14.49 -15.12
CA LEU A 11 -5.14 13.69 -15.61
C LEU A 11 -5.22 12.32 -14.94
N SER A 12 -4.09 11.64 -14.66
CA SER A 12 -4.09 10.37 -13.92
C SER A 12 -4.60 10.55 -12.49
N LEU A 13 -4.19 11.61 -11.78
CA LEU A 13 -4.70 11.91 -10.43
C LEU A 13 -6.19 12.26 -10.44
N ALA A 14 -6.62 13.06 -11.42
CA ALA A 14 -8.03 13.36 -11.63
C ALA A 14 -8.84 12.09 -11.94
N ALA A 15 -8.30 11.18 -12.73
CA ALA A 15 -8.95 9.90 -13.04
C ALA A 15 -9.16 9.05 -11.79
N VAL A 16 -8.19 8.98 -10.87
CA VAL A 16 -8.37 8.29 -9.58
C VAL A 16 -9.53 8.90 -8.79
N LEU A 17 -9.56 10.23 -8.66
CA LEU A 17 -10.65 10.93 -7.96
C LEU A 17 -12.02 10.69 -8.62
N VAL A 18 -12.09 10.77 -9.95
CA VAL A 18 -13.32 10.52 -10.70
C VAL A 18 -13.80 9.08 -10.48
N VAL A 19 -12.91 8.09 -10.57
CA VAL A 19 -13.27 6.69 -10.30
C VAL A 19 -13.80 6.52 -8.88
N PHE A 20 -13.17 7.15 -7.89
CA PHE A 20 -13.61 7.07 -6.50
C PHE A 20 -15.01 7.66 -6.32
N LEU A 21 -15.26 8.84 -6.89
CA LEU A 21 -16.58 9.47 -6.85
C LEU A 21 -17.64 8.63 -7.56
N LEU A 22 -17.31 8.01 -8.70
CA LEU A 22 -18.22 7.11 -9.40
C LEU A 22 -18.57 5.88 -8.56
N VAL A 23 -17.57 5.23 -7.94
CA VAL A 23 -17.81 4.06 -7.06
C VAL A 23 -18.68 4.45 -5.86
N VAL A 24 -18.43 5.60 -5.25
CA VAL A 24 -19.21 6.07 -4.09
C VAL A 24 -20.64 6.45 -4.46
N TRP A 25 -20.87 7.06 -5.62
CA TRP A 25 -22.22 7.50 -6.01
C TRP A 25 -23.06 6.40 -6.63
N ILE A 26 -22.43 5.47 -7.35
CA ILE A 26 -23.12 4.43 -8.11
C ILE A 26 -23.13 3.11 -7.35
N GLY A 27 -22.06 2.79 -6.61
CA GLY A 27 -21.90 1.55 -5.85
C GLY A 27 -23.11 1.20 -4.95
N PRO A 28 -23.65 2.16 -4.15
CA PRO A 28 -24.79 1.90 -3.28
C PRO A 28 -26.06 1.40 -3.99
N SER A 29 -26.23 1.72 -5.28
CA SER A 29 -27.36 1.20 -6.07
C SER A 29 -27.25 -0.28 -6.40
N PHE A 30 -26.04 -0.85 -6.31
CA PHE A 30 -25.76 -2.26 -6.53
C PHE A 30 -25.57 -3.03 -5.21
N ASN A 31 -25.02 -2.37 -4.19
CA ASN A 31 -24.78 -2.95 -2.87
C ASN A 31 -24.83 -1.86 -1.80
N GLU A 32 -25.83 -1.93 -0.92
CA GLU A 32 -26.04 -0.98 0.18
C GLU A 32 -24.85 -0.87 1.13
N SER A 33 -24.02 -1.92 1.26
CA SER A 33 -22.81 -1.87 2.11
C SER A 33 -21.73 -0.91 1.60
N LEU A 34 -21.86 -0.41 0.37
CA LEU A 34 -20.98 0.60 -0.21
C LEU A 34 -21.38 2.03 0.14
N GLN A 35 -22.51 2.22 0.83
CA GLN A 35 -22.92 3.53 1.30
C GLN A 35 -21.92 4.02 2.35
N LEU A 36 -21.34 5.20 2.11
CA LEU A 36 -20.45 5.83 3.08
C LEU A 36 -21.25 6.39 4.26
N ASP A 37 -20.66 6.29 5.43
CA ASP A 37 -21.16 6.85 6.69
C ASP A 37 -20.88 8.37 6.82
N GLU A 38 -21.18 8.94 7.97
CA GLU A 38 -20.93 10.36 8.29
C GLU A 38 -19.47 10.79 8.16
N THR A 39 -18.53 9.84 8.17
CA THR A 39 -17.10 10.11 8.02
C THR A 39 -16.68 10.27 6.55
N ALA A 40 -17.61 10.10 5.59
CA ALA A 40 -17.36 10.25 4.15
C ALA A 40 -16.54 11.50 3.80
N LEU A 41 -16.92 12.66 4.35
CA LEU A 41 -16.26 13.92 4.05
C LEU A 41 -14.78 13.90 4.46
N ILE A 42 -14.49 13.47 5.70
CA ILE A 42 -13.12 13.44 6.22
C ILE A 42 -12.28 12.40 5.47
N ARG A 43 -12.86 11.25 5.09
CA ARG A 43 -12.19 10.26 4.21
C ARG A 43 -11.75 10.90 2.89
N PHE A 44 -12.61 11.70 2.25
CA PHE A 44 -12.28 12.40 1.01
C PHE A 44 -11.32 13.58 1.19
N VAL A 45 -11.28 14.22 2.37
CA VAL A 45 -10.20 15.17 2.70
C VAL A 45 -8.85 14.46 2.64
N PHE A 46 -8.73 13.27 3.22
CA PHE A 46 -7.49 12.48 3.12
C PHE A 46 -7.21 11.97 1.70
N VAL A 47 -8.24 11.65 0.90
CA VAL A 47 -8.02 11.42 -0.54
C VAL A 47 -7.34 12.63 -1.19
N GLY A 48 -7.83 13.84 -0.91
CA GLY A 48 -7.23 15.09 -1.39
C GLY A 48 -5.78 15.27 -0.91
N VAL A 49 -5.51 15.02 0.38
CA VAL A 49 -4.15 15.11 0.94
C VAL A 49 -3.19 14.14 0.26
N GLY A 50 -3.61 12.89 0.06
CA GLY A 50 -2.76 11.89 -0.59
C GLY A 50 -2.52 12.20 -2.07
N LEU A 51 -3.53 12.66 -2.82
CA LEU A 51 -3.36 13.12 -4.20
C LEU A 51 -2.43 14.34 -4.28
N LEU A 52 -2.55 15.28 -3.33
CA LEU A 52 -1.64 16.43 -3.23
C LEU A 52 -0.22 15.98 -2.93
N ALA A 53 -0.02 15.01 -2.04
CA ALA A 53 1.31 14.46 -1.75
C ALA A 53 1.96 13.86 -3.00
N VAL A 54 1.22 13.08 -3.80
CA VAL A 54 1.69 12.56 -5.09
C VAL A 54 2.08 13.71 -6.03
N PHE A 55 1.21 14.72 -6.15
CA PHE A 55 1.47 15.88 -7.01
C PHE A 55 2.72 16.66 -6.57
N VAL A 56 2.94 16.84 -5.26
CA VAL A 56 4.11 17.53 -4.72
C VAL A 56 5.39 16.75 -5.04
N VAL A 57 5.39 15.43 -4.84
CA VAL A 57 6.55 14.58 -5.19
C VAL A 57 6.83 14.65 -6.70
N TYR A 58 5.78 14.54 -7.52
CA TYR A 58 5.89 14.75 -8.97
C TYR A 58 6.49 16.12 -9.28
N TRP A 59 5.97 17.20 -8.70
CA TRP A 59 6.39 18.56 -8.99
C TRP A 59 7.89 18.77 -8.79
N PHE A 60 8.45 18.24 -7.70
CA PHE A 60 9.87 18.31 -7.41
C PHE A 60 10.75 17.40 -8.29
N THR A 61 10.16 16.41 -8.96
CA THR A 61 10.89 15.40 -9.73
C THR A 61 10.41 15.27 -11.19
N ARG A 62 9.66 16.27 -11.67
CA ARG A 62 8.90 16.25 -12.93
C ARG A 62 9.75 16.12 -14.20
N ASP A 63 11.04 16.44 -14.10
CA ASP A 63 11.97 16.36 -15.23
C ASP A 63 12.36 14.90 -15.53
N ASN A 64 12.13 13.98 -14.58
CA ASN A 64 12.42 12.57 -14.74
C ASN A 64 11.36 11.87 -15.60
N ALA A 65 11.81 11.02 -16.54
CA ALA A 65 10.94 10.26 -17.45
C ALA A 65 10.09 9.20 -16.74
N ALA A 66 10.38 8.82 -15.49
CA ALA A 66 9.56 7.91 -14.69
C ALA A 66 8.11 8.39 -14.51
N TRP A 67 7.84 9.69 -14.66
CA TRP A 67 6.50 10.28 -14.58
C TRP A 67 5.74 10.30 -15.91
N GLU A 68 6.33 9.76 -16.98
CA GLU A 68 5.69 9.74 -18.28
C GLU A 68 4.48 8.80 -18.28
N VAL A 69 3.37 9.27 -18.83
CA VAL A 69 2.13 8.50 -18.96
C VAL A 69 1.72 8.54 -20.43
N GLY A 70 2.03 7.45 -21.15
CA GLY A 70 1.57 7.21 -22.51
C GLY A 70 0.48 6.13 -22.56
N THR A 71 0.15 5.68 -23.76
CA THR A 71 -0.85 4.62 -23.98
C THR A 71 -0.51 3.34 -23.24
N ARG A 72 0.76 2.97 -23.20
CA ARG A 72 1.23 1.75 -22.53
C ARG A 72 1.00 1.82 -21.03
N GLU A 73 1.33 2.95 -20.41
CA GLU A 73 1.15 3.17 -18.97
C GLU A 73 -0.33 3.18 -18.60
N VAL A 74 -1.22 3.74 -19.45
CA VAL A 74 -2.67 3.65 -19.27
C VAL A 74 -3.17 2.20 -19.29
N VAL A 75 -2.67 1.38 -20.20
CA VAL A 75 -3.01 -0.05 -20.25
C VAL A 75 -2.53 -0.77 -18.99
N TYR A 76 -1.29 -0.52 -18.55
CA TYR A 76 -0.77 -1.15 -17.32
C TYR A 76 -1.49 -0.67 -16.05
N MET A 77 -1.94 0.58 -16.00
CA MET A 77 -2.80 1.09 -14.93
C MET A 77 -4.09 0.27 -14.81
N ALA A 78 -4.77 0.05 -15.93
CA ALA A 78 -6.00 -0.73 -15.98
C ALA A 78 -5.77 -2.21 -15.62
N ILE A 79 -4.74 -2.85 -16.19
CA ILE A 79 -4.39 -4.25 -15.89
C ILE A 79 -4.03 -4.40 -14.41
N GLY A 80 -3.18 -3.53 -13.87
CA GLY A 80 -2.74 -3.60 -12.48
C GLY A 80 -3.89 -3.36 -11.51
N ALA A 81 -4.79 -2.40 -11.80
CA ALA A 81 -5.98 -2.18 -11.01
C ALA A 81 -6.93 -3.39 -11.03
N ALA A 82 -7.16 -4.00 -12.20
CA ALA A 82 -8.01 -5.17 -12.33
C ALA A 82 -7.42 -6.39 -11.61
N LEU A 83 -6.13 -6.67 -11.79
CA LEU A 83 -5.44 -7.74 -11.07
C LEU A 83 -5.50 -7.52 -9.56
N TYR A 84 -5.22 -6.29 -9.10
CA TYR A 84 -5.23 -6.02 -7.68
C TYR A 84 -6.64 -6.13 -7.08
N ALA A 85 -7.68 -5.67 -7.78
CA ALA A 85 -9.07 -5.80 -7.35
C ALA A 85 -9.50 -7.28 -7.26
N VAL A 86 -9.24 -8.08 -8.30
CA VAL A 86 -9.65 -9.50 -8.35
C VAL A 86 -8.91 -10.33 -7.30
N PHE A 87 -7.59 -10.13 -7.15
CA PHE A 87 -6.82 -10.84 -6.15
C PHE A 87 -7.17 -10.36 -4.74
N SER A 88 -7.44 -9.07 -4.53
CA SER A 88 -7.94 -8.59 -3.23
C SER A 88 -9.28 -9.22 -2.90
N TYR A 89 -10.21 -9.27 -3.84
CA TYR A 89 -11.48 -9.98 -3.67
C TYR A 89 -11.27 -11.44 -3.24
N LEU A 90 -10.41 -12.16 -3.97
CA LEU A 90 -10.11 -13.56 -3.68
C LEU A 90 -9.47 -13.73 -2.29
N PHE A 91 -8.44 -12.96 -1.95
CA PHE A 91 -7.65 -13.20 -0.74
C PHE A 91 -8.22 -12.54 0.53
N ASN A 92 -8.83 -11.35 0.41
CA ASN A 92 -9.46 -10.67 1.54
C ASN A 92 -10.71 -11.42 2.02
N GLY A 93 -11.47 -12.03 1.10
CA GLY A 93 -12.70 -12.75 1.40
C GLY A 93 -12.52 -14.22 1.83
N THR A 94 -11.35 -14.83 1.62
CA THR A 94 -11.21 -16.30 1.76
C THR A 94 -10.07 -16.80 2.64
N VAL A 95 -9.12 -15.95 3.06
CA VAL A 95 -7.85 -16.46 3.61
C VAL A 95 -7.68 -16.23 5.11
N PHE A 96 -7.38 -15.04 5.65
CA PHE A 96 -7.28 -14.83 7.10
C PHE A 96 -7.43 -13.35 7.50
N VAL A 97 -8.35 -13.03 8.41
CA VAL A 97 -8.39 -11.74 9.12
C VAL A 97 -7.25 -11.72 10.13
N VAL A 98 -6.44 -10.66 10.12
CA VAL A 98 -5.32 -10.51 11.05
C VAL A 98 -5.86 -9.94 12.36
N PRO A 99 -5.45 -10.47 13.53
CA PRO A 99 -5.78 -9.88 14.82
C PRO A 99 -5.38 -8.38 14.84
N SER A 100 -6.37 -7.48 14.82
CA SER A 100 -6.24 -6.02 14.62
C SER A 100 -7.48 -5.27 15.14
N VAL A 101 -7.48 -3.94 15.20
CA VAL A 101 -8.64 -3.15 15.69
C VAL A 101 -9.66 -2.81 14.59
N SER A 102 -9.33 -3.10 13.33
CA SER A 102 -10.18 -2.86 12.16
C SER A 102 -10.04 -4.01 11.16
N GLN A 103 -10.77 -4.00 10.03
CA GLN A 103 -10.75 -5.11 9.07
C GLN A 103 -9.43 -5.19 8.26
N VAL A 104 -8.37 -5.66 8.92
CA VAL A 104 -7.08 -5.96 8.30
C VAL A 104 -7.01 -7.45 7.96
N ALA A 105 -6.64 -7.76 6.72
CA ALA A 105 -6.48 -9.13 6.24
C ALA A 105 -5.02 -9.40 5.87
N LEU A 106 -4.62 -10.67 5.79
CA LEU A 106 -3.39 -11.03 5.07
C LEU A 106 -3.63 -10.80 3.57
N ARG A 107 -2.94 -9.83 2.97
CA ARG A 107 -3.18 -9.40 1.58
C ARG A 107 -2.00 -9.72 0.66
N PRO A 108 -1.81 -10.97 0.18
CA PRO A 108 -0.80 -11.29 -0.83
C PRO A 108 -0.88 -10.39 -2.07
N ALA A 109 -2.09 -9.96 -2.42
CA ALA A 109 -2.39 -9.09 -3.56
C ALA A 109 -1.65 -7.74 -3.52
N ILE A 110 -1.22 -7.26 -2.34
CA ILE A 110 -0.49 -6.00 -2.19
C ILE A 110 0.83 -5.97 -2.98
N ALA A 111 1.41 -7.13 -3.30
CA ALA A 111 2.59 -7.22 -4.15
C ALA A 111 2.34 -6.70 -5.58
N ILE A 112 1.09 -6.64 -6.04
CA ILE A 112 0.70 -6.18 -7.38
C ILE A 112 1.02 -4.69 -7.55
N PRO A 113 0.48 -3.74 -6.77
CA PRO A 113 0.83 -2.32 -6.93
C PRO A 113 2.31 -2.05 -6.71
N MET A 114 3.00 -2.80 -5.83
CA MET A 114 4.45 -2.67 -5.66
C MET A 114 5.21 -3.05 -6.93
N PHE A 115 4.88 -4.21 -7.51
CA PHE A 115 5.47 -4.68 -8.75
C PHE A 115 5.17 -3.75 -9.92
N PHE A 116 3.91 -3.32 -10.09
CA PHE A 116 3.50 -2.41 -11.16
C PHE A 116 4.18 -1.04 -11.03
N GLY A 117 4.32 -0.53 -9.80
CA GLY A 117 5.09 0.67 -9.52
C GLY A 117 6.55 0.52 -9.94
N TYR A 118 7.19 -0.56 -9.50
CA TYR A 118 8.59 -0.84 -9.84
C TYR A 118 8.82 -1.00 -11.35
N ALA A 119 7.98 -1.80 -12.03
CA ALA A 119 8.17 -2.19 -13.42
C ALA A 119 7.73 -1.11 -14.43
N PHE A 120 6.69 -0.34 -14.09
CA PHE A 120 6.02 0.57 -15.05
C PHE A 120 5.97 2.03 -14.58
N GLY A 121 6.50 2.33 -13.39
CA GLY A 121 6.67 3.69 -12.89
C GLY A 121 5.67 4.09 -11.79
N PRO A 122 5.98 5.19 -11.07
CA PRO A 122 5.23 5.64 -9.90
C PRO A 122 3.75 5.91 -10.18
N VAL A 123 3.40 6.49 -11.34
CA VAL A 123 1.98 6.76 -11.67
C VAL A 123 1.20 5.47 -11.86
N VAL A 124 1.79 4.47 -12.50
CA VAL A 124 1.15 3.17 -12.71
C VAL A 124 0.92 2.48 -11.38
N GLY A 125 1.95 2.42 -10.53
CA GLY A 125 1.83 1.88 -9.17
C GLY A 125 0.76 2.60 -8.34
N PHE A 126 0.72 3.94 -8.42
CA PHE A 126 -0.28 4.75 -7.72
C PHE A 126 -1.71 4.39 -8.14
N PHE A 127 -1.99 4.42 -9.44
CA PHE A 127 -3.32 4.14 -9.95
C PHE A 127 -3.73 2.70 -9.68
N SER A 128 -2.84 1.73 -9.95
CA SER A 128 -3.13 0.31 -9.72
C SER A 128 -3.45 0.03 -8.26
N GLY A 129 -2.71 0.62 -7.32
CA GLY A 129 -2.96 0.48 -5.89
C GLY A 129 -4.26 1.16 -5.45
N ALA A 130 -4.47 2.42 -5.86
CA ALA A 130 -5.63 3.20 -5.44
C ALA A 130 -6.94 2.64 -6.00
N VAL A 131 -7.02 2.48 -7.32
CA VAL A 131 -8.24 2.00 -7.98
C VAL A 131 -8.44 0.52 -7.72
N GLY A 132 -7.37 -0.28 -7.73
CA GLY A 132 -7.47 -1.71 -7.46
C GLY A 132 -7.96 -2.03 -6.05
N ASN A 133 -7.47 -1.33 -5.02
CA ASN A 133 -7.96 -1.53 -3.65
C ASN A 133 -9.43 -1.11 -3.53
N MET A 134 -9.81 0.03 -4.13
CA MET A 134 -11.20 0.53 -4.05
C MET A 134 -12.20 -0.50 -4.60
N PHE A 135 -11.92 -1.07 -5.77
CA PHE A 135 -12.76 -2.13 -6.32
C PHE A 135 -12.64 -3.43 -5.54
N GLY A 136 -11.44 -3.79 -5.05
CA GLY A 136 -11.24 -4.97 -4.21
C GLY A 136 -12.13 -4.96 -2.97
N ASP A 137 -12.08 -3.88 -2.19
CA ASP A 137 -12.87 -3.72 -0.97
C ASP A 137 -14.39 -3.71 -1.28
N ALA A 138 -14.79 -3.06 -2.38
CA ALA A 138 -16.17 -3.04 -2.84
C ALA A 138 -16.69 -4.44 -3.21
N LEU A 139 -15.86 -5.25 -3.88
CA LEU A 139 -16.19 -6.62 -4.27
C LEU A 139 -16.21 -7.58 -3.07
N THR A 140 -15.31 -7.40 -2.10
CA THR A 140 -15.28 -8.22 -0.87
C THR A 140 -16.45 -7.91 0.06
N GLY A 141 -17.03 -6.72 -0.03
CA GLY A 141 -18.11 -6.27 0.86
C GLY A 141 -17.61 -5.68 2.18
N PHE A 142 -16.33 -5.33 2.28
CA PHE A 142 -15.76 -4.64 3.44
C PHE A 142 -16.30 -3.21 3.61
N GLY A 143 -16.89 -2.65 2.55
CA GLY A 143 -17.30 -1.25 2.47
C GLY A 143 -16.24 -0.41 1.78
N LEU A 144 -16.43 0.91 1.77
CA LEU A 144 -15.54 1.84 1.06
C LEU A 144 -14.66 2.64 2.03
N TYR A 145 -13.34 2.52 1.85
CA TYR A 145 -12.33 3.27 2.61
C TYR A 145 -11.42 4.04 1.64
N PRO A 146 -11.90 5.15 1.04
CA PRO A 146 -11.15 5.88 0.01
C PRO A 146 -9.74 6.31 0.46
N GLN A 147 -9.57 6.69 1.74
CA GLN A 147 -8.28 7.06 2.32
C GLN A 147 -7.29 5.87 2.37
N TRP A 148 -7.79 4.67 2.68
CA TRP A 148 -7.01 3.43 2.62
C TRP A 148 -6.68 3.03 1.17
N SER A 149 -7.61 3.25 0.24
CA SER A 149 -7.33 3.04 -1.18
C SER A 149 -6.21 3.96 -1.65
N VAL A 150 -6.22 5.26 -1.31
CA VAL A 150 -5.10 6.17 -1.62
C VAL A 150 -3.79 5.70 -0.97
N ALA A 151 -3.81 5.21 0.27
CA ALA A 151 -2.64 4.62 0.92
C ALA A 151 -2.03 3.47 0.10
N ASN A 152 -2.86 2.54 -0.39
CA ASN A 152 -2.40 1.45 -1.26
C ASN A 152 -1.83 1.98 -2.59
N GLY A 153 -2.37 3.08 -3.11
CA GLY A 153 -1.76 3.83 -4.21
C GLY A 153 -0.37 4.35 -3.83
N LEU A 154 -0.20 4.98 -2.67
CA LEU A 154 1.11 5.46 -2.20
C LEU A 154 2.13 4.33 -2.08
N VAL A 155 1.71 3.14 -1.61
CA VAL A 155 2.56 1.93 -1.60
C VAL A 155 3.12 1.65 -2.99
N GLY A 156 2.26 1.61 -4.00
CA GLY A 156 2.67 1.38 -5.39
C GLY A 156 3.53 2.51 -5.96
N MET A 157 3.16 3.77 -5.70
CA MET A 157 3.92 4.93 -6.16
C MET A 157 5.35 4.90 -5.64
N ILE A 158 5.52 4.74 -4.33
CA ILE A 158 6.82 4.75 -3.66
C ILE A 158 7.65 3.57 -4.14
N SER A 159 7.04 2.40 -4.35
CA SER A 159 7.74 1.25 -4.96
C SER A 159 8.35 1.58 -6.33
N GLY A 160 7.69 2.45 -7.11
CA GLY A 160 8.18 2.94 -8.40
C GLY A 160 9.15 4.10 -8.34
N MET A 161 9.28 4.79 -7.20
CA MET A 161 10.18 5.94 -7.06
C MET A 161 11.66 5.57 -7.17
N ILE A 162 12.04 4.30 -7.09
CA ILE A 162 13.40 3.85 -7.41
C ILE A 162 13.85 4.32 -8.81
N ALA A 163 12.92 4.43 -9.77
CA ALA A 163 13.21 4.91 -11.12
C ALA A 163 13.69 6.38 -11.16
N LEU A 164 13.51 7.13 -10.07
CA LEU A 164 13.99 8.50 -9.95
C LEU A 164 15.49 8.60 -9.67
N TYR A 165 16.12 7.50 -9.24
CA TYR A 165 17.49 7.48 -8.75
C TYR A 165 18.42 6.73 -9.71
N VAL A 166 19.48 7.41 -10.15
CA VAL A 166 20.56 6.78 -10.94
C VAL A 166 21.40 5.87 -10.04
N ASP A 167 21.79 6.36 -8.86
CA ASP A 167 22.50 5.56 -7.86
C ASP A 167 21.50 4.80 -6.97
N LYS A 168 21.07 3.65 -7.47
CA LYS A 168 20.13 2.77 -6.76
C LYS A 168 20.67 2.28 -5.41
N LYS A 169 21.99 2.08 -5.28
CA LYS A 169 22.59 1.58 -4.03
C LYS A 169 22.48 2.62 -2.92
N ARG A 170 22.88 3.86 -3.21
CA ARG A 170 22.77 4.96 -2.24
C ARG A 170 21.31 5.22 -1.85
N ALA A 171 20.40 5.17 -2.83
CA ALA A 171 18.98 5.31 -2.58
C ALA A 171 18.47 4.21 -1.63
N MET A 172 18.83 2.96 -1.86
CA MET A 172 18.46 1.85 -0.97
C MET A 172 18.99 2.01 0.45
N ASP A 173 20.24 2.47 0.62
CA ASP A 173 20.80 2.71 1.96
C ASP A 173 19.99 3.75 2.73
N ALA A 174 19.65 4.87 2.08
CA ALA A 174 18.79 5.89 2.69
C ALA A 174 17.41 5.33 3.06
N VAL A 175 16.80 4.56 2.15
CA VAL A 175 15.52 3.90 2.41
C VAL A 175 15.59 2.99 3.63
N LEU A 176 16.65 2.19 3.77
CA LEU A 176 16.82 1.29 4.90
C LEU A 176 16.98 2.02 6.23
N TYR A 177 17.72 3.13 6.27
CA TYR A 177 17.81 3.92 7.50
C TYR A 177 16.47 4.49 7.93
N ILE A 178 15.69 5.02 6.97
CA ILE A 178 14.34 5.52 7.23
C ILE A 178 13.44 4.40 7.73
N SER A 179 13.44 3.25 7.04
CA SER A 179 12.62 2.10 7.41
C SER A 179 13.03 1.46 8.73
N ALA A 180 14.32 1.44 9.08
CA ALA A 180 14.80 0.99 10.38
C ALA A 180 14.27 1.89 11.51
N ALA A 181 14.30 3.22 11.30
CA ALA A 181 13.75 4.16 12.26
C ALA A 181 12.23 3.99 12.42
N LEU A 182 11.48 3.81 11.33
CA LEU A 182 10.03 3.58 11.38
C LEU A 182 9.69 2.26 12.09
N ALA A 183 10.42 1.18 11.80
CA ALA A 183 10.24 -0.10 12.48
C ALA A 183 10.54 0.03 13.99
N ALA A 184 11.62 0.70 14.36
CA ALA A 184 12.00 0.91 15.75
C ALA A 184 10.96 1.75 16.51
N VAL A 185 10.51 2.88 15.92
CA VAL A 185 9.52 3.77 16.56
C VAL A 185 8.19 3.05 16.75
N THR A 186 7.71 2.33 15.74
CA THR A 186 6.40 1.66 15.81
C THR A 186 6.41 0.48 16.78
N THR A 187 7.51 -0.28 16.83
CA THR A 187 7.70 -1.31 17.87
C THR A 187 7.84 -0.71 19.26
N LEU A 188 8.53 0.42 19.43
CA LEU A 188 8.59 1.10 20.73
C LEU A 188 7.20 1.53 21.20
N ILE A 189 6.36 2.08 20.31
CA ILE A 189 4.98 2.45 20.66
C ILE A 189 4.19 1.22 21.12
N TRP A 190 4.34 0.07 20.47
CA TRP A 190 3.73 -1.18 20.93
C TRP A 190 4.24 -1.63 22.30
N ILE A 191 5.55 -1.62 22.54
CA ILE A 191 6.15 -1.97 23.85
C ILE A 191 5.61 -1.08 24.97
N LEU A 192 5.37 0.20 24.69
CA LEU A 192 4.81 1.16 25.64
C LEU A 192 3.28 1.02 25.83
N ASN A 193 2.60 0.24 24.98
CA ASN A 193 1.15 0.03 25.02
C ASN A 193 0.79 -1.48 24.92
N PRO A 194 1.30 -2.35 25.82
CA PRO A 194 1.20 -3.81 25.68
C PRO A 194 -0.22 -4.35 25.91
N THR A 195 -1.11 -3.57 26.52
CA THR A 195 -2.50 -3.95 26.83
C THR A 195 -3.49 -3.39 25.82
N LEU A 196 -3.04 -2.89 24.68
CA LEU A 196 -3.95 -2.34 23.66
C LEU A 196 -4.82 -3.47 23.10
N GLU A 197 -6.13 -3.28 23.20
CA GLU A 197 -7.14 -4.28 22.86
C GLU A 197 -7.22 -4.51 21.35
N ASN A 198 -7.54 -5.74 20.99
CA ASN A 198 -7.70 -6.23 19.64
C ASN A 198 -9.19 -6.47 19.39
N LEU A 199 -9.85 -5.41 18.94
CA LEU A 199 -11.31 -5.36 18.80
C LEU A 199 -11.87 -6.39 17.81
N MET A 200 -11.04 -6.93 16.91
CA MET A 200 -11.47 -7.91 15.90
C MET A 200 -11.20 -9.38 16.31
N PHE A 201 -10.66 -9.64 17.50
CA PHE A 201 -10.41 -11.00 17.97
C PHE A 201 -11.49 -11.49 18.94
N PHE A 202 -12.19 -12.55 18.55
CA PHE A 202 -13.25 -13.18 19.32
C PHE A 202 -12.95 -14.66 19.53
N ASP A 203 -12.99 -15.10 20.78
CA ASP A 203 -12.87 -16.50 21.17
C ASP A 203 -13.93 -16.79 22.24
N VAL A 204 -15.09 -17.30 21.79
CA VAL A 204 -16.26 -17.53 22.63
C VAL A 204 -15.97 -18.58 23.71
N ASP A 205 -15.18 -19.60 23.40
CA ASP A 205 -14.84 -20.68 24.34
C ASP A 205 -13.90 -20.17 25.44
N ALA A 206 -13.02 -19.22 25.11
CA ALA A 206 -12.15 -18.54 26.08
C ALA A 206 -12.80 -17.32 26.76
N GLY A 207 -14.01 -16.92 26.35
CA GLY A 207 -14.72 -15.75 26.88
C GLY A 207 -14.15 -14.41 26.43
N ILE A 208 -13.46 -14.37 25.28
CA ILE A 208 -12.80 -13.18 24.71
C ILE A 208 -13.70 -12.57 23.64
N PHE A 209 -13.99 -11.28 23.77
CA PHE A 209 -14.89 -10.54 22.88
C PHE A 209 -14.31 -9.18 22.47
N GLY A 210 -13.15 -9.21 21.82
CA GLY A 210 -12.43 -8.02 21.37
C GLY A 210 -11.55 -7.35 22.45
N ASP A 211 -11.45 -7.97 23.62
CA ASP A 211 -10.73 -7.48 24.80
C ASP A 211 -9.33 -8.11 24.97
N ALA A 212 -8.93 -9.01 24.07
CA ALA A 212 -7.57 -9.55 24.06
C ALA A 212 -6.56 -8.48 23.63
N ALA A 213 -5.36 -8.49 24.22
CA ALA A 213 -4.29 -7.61 23.76
C ALA A 213 -3.82 -7.97 22.34
N ILE A 214 -3.34 -6.96 21.60
CA ILE A 214 -2.66 -7.16 20.31
C ILE A 214 -1.49 -8.15 20.50
N SER A 215 -1.52 -9.22 19.71
CA SER A 215 -0.54 -10.30 19.83
C SER A 215 0.90 -9.82 19.62
N THR A 216 1.85 -10.48 20.28
CA THR A 216 3.29 -10.25 20.06
C THR A 216 3.69 -10.38 18.60
N PHE A 217 3.05 -11.30 17.86
CA PHE A 217 3.29 -11.46 16.43
C PHE A 217 2.92 -10.20 15.64
N ALA A 218 1.73 -9.64 15.89
CA ALA A 218 1.30 -8.39 15.28
C ALA A 218 2.16 -7.19 15.73
N GLY A 219 2.53 -7.11 17.01
CA GLY A 219 3.38 -6.04 17.54
C GLY A 219 4.81 -6.01 16.99
N LEU A 220 5.38 -7.19 16.70
CA LEU A 220 6.74 -7.31 16.12
C LEU A 220 6.74 -7.37 14.59
N SER A 221 5.58 -7.37 13.94
CA SER A 221 5.43 -7.62 12.52
C SER A 221 6.25 -6.65 11.66
N ALA A 222 6.37 -5.38 12.09
CA ALA A 222 7.14 -4.36 11.39
C ALA A 222 8.64 -4.65 11.38
N VAL A 223 9.18 -5.05 12.53
CA VAL A 223 10.60 -5.43 12.68
C VAL A 223 10.88 -6.73 11.93
N VAL A 224 9.98 -7.71 12.02
CA VAL A 224 10.10 -8.97 11.26
C VAL A 224 10.13 -8.68 9.76
N GLY A 225 9.19 -7.87 9.25
CA GLY A 225 9.17 -7.45 7.85
C GLY A 225 10.45 -6.72 7.43
N PHE A 226 10.92 -5.77 8.24
CA PHE A 226 12.18 -5.06 8.00
C PHE A 226 13.39 -6.02 7.92
N VAL A 227 13.52 -6.93 8.88
CA VAL A 227 14.62 -7.92 8.90
C VAL A 227 14.56 -8.82 7.67
N LEU A 228 13.38 -9.28 7.27
CA LEU A 228 13.22 -10.08 6.05
C LEU A 228 13.69 -9.31 4.80
N VAL A 229 13.34 -8.04 4.68
CA VAL A 229 13.79 -7.20 3.56
C VAL A 229 15.31 -7.01 3.58
N VAL A 230 15.91 -6.81 4.75
CA VAL A 230 17.38 -6.77 4.90
C VAL A 230 18.01 -8.08 4.46
N LEU A 231 17.45 -9.23 4.86
CA LEU A 231 17.93 -10.54 4.43
C LEU A 231 17.84 -10.70 2.91
N ILE A 232 16.72 -10.31 2.29
CA ILE A 232 16.56 -10.35 0.83
C ILE A 232 17.59 -9.45 0.15
N ARG A 233 17.85 -8.25 0.66
CA ARG A 233 18.93 -7.39 0.15
C ARG A 233 20.29 -8.08 0.19
N LEU A 234 20.61 -8.79 1.28
CA LEU A 234 21.88 -9.50 1.43
C LEU A 234 21.99 -10.70 0.48
N ILE A 235 20.90 -11.46 0.32
CA ILE A 235 20.81 -12.60 -0.60
C ILE A 235 21.00 -12.12 -2.05
N PHE A 236 20.34 -11.03 -2.43
CA PHE A 236 20.38 -10.49 -3.79
C PHE A 236 21.35 -9.31 -3.95
N ARG A 237 22.44 -9.28 -3.18
CA ARG A 237 23.44 -8.18 -3.22
C ARG A 237 24.03 -7.90 -4.60
N GLU A 238 24.07 -8.92 -5.46
CA GLU A 238 24.57 -8.84 -6.84
C GLU A 238 23.49 -8.37 -7.83
N ASN A 239 22.21 -8.55 -7.48
CA ASN A 239 21.06 -8.09 -8.26
C ASN A 239 20.46 -6.83 -7.61
N ILE A 240 21.11 -5.70 -7.88
CA ILE A 240 20.75 -4.39 -7.32
C ILE A 240 19.29 -4.03 -7.63
N ASP A 241 18.82 -4.36 -8.82
CA ASP A 241 17.46 -4.06 -9.27
C ASP A 241 16.40 -4.76 -8.42
N LEU A 242 16.57 -6.06 -8.18
CA LEU A 242 15.66 -6.82 -7.34
C LEU A 242 15.76 -6.38 -5.88
N ALA A 243 16.98 -6.19 -5.36
CA ALA A 243 17.16 -5.71 -3.99
C ALA A 243 16.54 -4.32 -3.79
N ALA A 244 16.65 -3.43 -4.78
CA ALA A 244 16.03 -2.11 -4.76
C ALA A 244 14.50 -2.21 -4.78
N ALA A 245 13.93 -3.06 -5.63
CA ALA A 245 12.48 -3.22 -5.71
C ALA A 245 11.87 -3.61 -4.36
N VAL A 246 12.46 -4.59 -3.67
CA VAL A 246 11.96 -5.05 -2.37
C VAL A 246 12.16 -3.98 -1.29
N THR A 247 13.30 -3.28 -1.33
CA THR A 247 13.61 -2.21 -0.36
C THR A 247 12.64 -1.03 -0.50
N TRP A 248 12.32 -0.63 -1.74
CA TRP A 248 11.37 0.44 -2.00
C TRP A 248 9.92 0.03 -1.75
N ALA A 249 9.58 -1.23 -2.01
CA ALA A 249 8.30 -1.82 -1.61
C ALA A 249 8.08 -1.77 -0.09
N MET A 250 9.11 -2.05 0.70
CA MET A 250 9.06 -1.92 2.16
C MET A 250 8.77 -0.48 2.59
N LEU A 251 9.47 0.50 2.04
CA LEU A 251 9.20 1.92 2.34
C LEU A 251 7.80 2.33 1.91
N GLY A 252 7.36 1.86 0.74
CA GLY A 252 6.01 2.07 0.25
C GLY A 252 4.97 1.62 1.26
N ASN A 253 5.14 0.43 1.85
CA ASN A 253 4.26 -0.06 2.91
C ASN A 253 4.29 0.82 4.16
N PHE A 254 5.48 1.15 4.67
CA PHE A 254 5.57 1.97 5.87
C PHE A 254 4.94 3.35 5.68
N ILE A 255 5.14 4.00 4.55
CA ILE A 255 4.60 5.33 4.32
C ILE A 255 3.12 5.28 3.91
N GLY A 256 2.75 4.37 3.00
CA GLY A 256 1.38 4.22 2.52
C GLY A 256 0.43 3.76 3.63
N ILE A 257 0.74 2.66 4.31
CA ILE A 257 -0.10 2.17 5.42
C ILE A 257 -0.03 3.13 6.61
N GLY A 258 1.11 3.80 6.83
CA GLY A 258 1.25 4.87 7.80
C GLY A 258 0.27 6.01 7.52
N PHE A 259 0.13 6.42 6.25
CA PHE A 259 -0.84 7.43 5.85
C PHE A 259 -2.28 7.05 6.19
N ALA A 260 -2.70 5.82 5.87
CA ALA A 260 -4.05 5.34 6.19
C ALA A 260 -4.31 5.31 7.70
N SER A 261 -3.50 4.57 8.45
CA SER A 261 -3.67 4.43 9.91
C SER A 261 -3.63 5.78 10.65
N ILE A 262 -2.72 6.68 10.26
CA ILE A 262 -2.67 8.03 10.84
C ILE A 262 -3.95 8.80 10.51
N SER A 263 -4.52 8.65 9.31
CA SER A 263 -5.78 9.31 8.96
C SER A 263 -6.94 8.89 9.85
N ASP A 264 -6.93 7.66 10.37
CA ASP A 264 -8.00 7.13 11.22
C ASP A 264 -8.02 7.70 12.65
N ILE A 265 -6.99 8.47 13.04
CA ILE A 265 -7.05 9.36 14.21
C ILE A 265 -8.18 10.39 14.04
N TRP A 266 -8.36 10.90 12.82
CA TRP A 266 -9.39 11.89 12.52
C TRP A 266 -10.65 11.26 11.94
N VAL A 267 -10.54 10.19 11.15
CA VAL A 267 -11.70 9.53 10.54
C VAL A 267 -12.48 8.74 11.58
N ASN A 268 -11.79 7.92 12.40
CA ASN A 268 -12.43 7.01 13.36
C ASN A 268 -12.26 7.45 14.83
N GLY A 269 -11.57 8.58 15.08
CA GLY A 269 -11.33 9.09 16.44
C GLY A 269 -10.33 8.26 17.25
N TYR A 270 -9.49 7.47 16.58
CA TYR A 270 -8.49 6.64 17.25
C TYR A 270 -7.41 7.47 17.96
N SER A 271 -6.93 6.96 19.09
CA SER A 271 -5.71 7.50 19.69
C SER A 271 -4.49 7.16 18.80
N PRO A 272 -3.38 7.91 18.91
CA PRO A 272 -2.17 7.59 18.16
C PRO A 272 -1.64 6.17 18.41
N SER A 273 -1.80 5.63 19.62
CA SER A 273 -1.40 4.24 19.92
C SER A 273 -2.33 3.23 19.24
N VAL A 274 -3.64 3.48 19.18
CA VAL A 274 -4.59 2.60 18.46
C VAL A 274 -4.31 2.59 16.97
N ALA A 275 -4.10 3.76 16.35
CA ALA A 275 -3.75 3.84 14.93
C ALA A 275 -2.47 3.06 14.61
N ILE A 276 -1.42 3.20 15.43
CA ILE A 276 -0.13 2.56 15.16
C ILE A 276 -0.12 1.07 15.54
N VAL A 277 -0.61 0.71 16.72
CA VAL A 277 -0.51 -0.66 17.24
C VAL A 277 -1.67 -1.52 16.76
N GLY A 278 -2.86 -0.94 16.66
CA GLY A 278 -4.08 -1.63 16.29
C GLY A 278 -4.28 -1.79 14.79
N GLU A 279 -3.78 -0.87 13.96
CA GLU A 279 -4.00 -0.91 12.50
C GLU A 279 -2.71 -0.98 11.71
N PHE A 280 -1.79 -0.05 11.94
CA PHE A 280 -0.56 0.03 11.17
C PHE A 280 0.29 -1.23 11.29
N LEU A 281 0.60 -1.69 12.50
CA LEU A 281 1.45 -2.86 12.71
C LEU A 281 0.79 -4.14 12.12
N PRO A 282 -0.50 -4.44 12.38
CA PRO A 282 -1.17 -5.57 11.76
C PRO A 282 -1.27 -5.51 10.23
N ALA A 283 -1.26 -4.31 9.62
CA ALA A 283 -1.36 -4.15 8.17
C ALA A 283 0.01 -4.10 7.47
N ALA A 284 0.91 -3.21 7.92
CA ALA A 284 2.20 -2.97 7.28
C ALA A 284 3.13 -4.17 7.40
N GLY A 285 3.15 -4.83 8.56
CA GLY A 285 4.03 -5.97 8.82
C GLY A 285 3.81 -7.13 7.85
N PRO A 286 2.61 -7.71 7.78
CA PRO A 286 2.30 -8.76 6.82
C PRO A 286 2.52 -8.36 5.35
N ASN A 287 2.20 -7.13 4.98
CA ASN A 287 2.48 -6.65 3.63
C ASN A 287 3.97 -6.70 3.29
N MET A 288 4.85 -6.41 4.25
CA MET A 288 6.30 -6.51 4.04
C MET A 288 6.78 -7.96 3.91
N ILE A 289 6.14 -8.92 4.58
CA ILE A 289 6.41 -10.34 4.37
C ILE A 289 6.07 -10.72 2.92
N PHE A 290 4.90 -10.30 2.43
CA PHE A 290 4.51 -10.53 1.04
C PHE A 290 5.41 -9.78 0.06
N ALA A 291 5.87 -8.57 0.39
CA ALA A 291 6.84 -7.84 -0.41
C ALA A 291 8.15 -8.62 -0.53
N ALA A 292 8.68 -9.14 0.58
CA ALA A 292 9.94 -9.89 0.61
C ALA A 292 9.89 -11.21 -0.19
N ILE A 293 8.71 -11.83 -0.31
CA ILE A 293 8.53 -13.12 -1.00
C ILE A 293 8.07 -12.93 -2.45
N LEU A 294 6.97 -12.20 -2.66
CA LEU A 294 6.26 -12.16 -3.93
C LEU A 294 6.88 -11.16 -4.92
N VAL A 295 7.39 -10.01 -4.46
CA VAL A 295 7.98 -9.01 -5.38
C VAL A 295 9.19 -9.58 -6.13
N PRO A 296 10.15 -10.28 -5.49
CA PRO A 296 11.25 -10.96 -6.20
C PRO A 296 10.76 -11.95 -7.27
N ILE A 297 9.72 -12.73 -6.96
CA ILE A 297 9.17 -13.74 -7.87
C ILE A 297 8.53 -13.07 -9.08
N LEU A 298 7.71 -12.03 -8.86
CA LEU A 298 7.05 -11.28 -9.94
C LEU A 298 8.07 -10.60 -10.85
N ILE A 299 9.11 -9.99 -10.29
CA ILE A 299 10.19 -9.36 -11.07
C ILE A 299 11.00 -10.40 -11.83
N GLY A 300 11.34 -11.53 -11.19
CA GLY A 300 12.04 -12.64 -11.83
C GLY A 300 11.27 -13.18 -13.04
N ALA A 301 9.96 -13.40 -12.88
CA ALA A 301 9.08 -13.84 -13.96
C ALA A 301 8.97 -12.80 -15.07
N TYR A 302 8.80 -11.52 -14.72
CA TYR A 302 8.74 -10.43 -15.69
C TYR A 302 10.04 -10.30 -16.50
N ASN A 303 11.20 -10.35 -15.84
CA ASN A 303 12.50 -10.28 -16.51
C ASN A 303 12.77 -11.51 -17.39
N ALA A 304 12.25 -12.70 -17.01
CA ALA A 304 12.31 -13.87 -17.89
C ALA A 304 11.45 -13.68 -19.15
N LEU A 305 10.25 -13.12 -18.99
CA LEU A 305 9.36 -12.82 -20.10
C LEU A 305 9.96 -11.76 -21.05
N GLN A 306 10.51 -10.66 -20.52
CA GLN A 306 11.15 -9.61 -21.33
C GLN A 306 12.27 -10.20 -22.21
N ARG A 307 13.15 -11.03 -21.61
CA ARG A 307 14.21 -11.74 -22.33
C ARG A 307 13.66 -12.64 -23.44
N GLN A 308 12.54 -13.32 -23.22
CA GLN A 308 11.91 -14.19 -24.22
C GLN A 308 11.34 -13.40 -25.40
N ILE A 309 10.82 -12.20 -25.16
CA ILE A 309 10.24 -11.34 -26.21
C ILE A 309 11.26 -10.36 -26.82
N GLY A 310 12.55 -10.51 -26.50
CA GLY A 310 13.63 -9.71 -27.07
C GLY A 310 13.67 -8.25 -26.57
N ARG A 311 13.22 -8.01 -25.34
CA ARG A 311 13.26 -6.71 -24.65
C ARG A 311 14.13 -6.81 -23.40
#